data_AF-A0A3R7ED18-F1
#
_entry.id   AF-A0A3R7ED18-F1
#
_cell.length_a   1.000
_cell.length_b   1.000
_cell.length_c   1.000
_cell.angle_alpha   90.00
_cell.angle_beta   90.00
_cell.angle_gamma   90.00
#
_symmetry.space_group_name_H-M   'P 1'
#
loop_
_entity.id
_entity.type
_entity.pdbx_description
1 polymer ?
#
loop_
_entity_poly.entity_id
_entity_poly.type
_entity_poly.pdbx_seq_one_letter_code
_entity_poly.pdbx_strand_id
1 'polypeptide(L)' 'MAKNSEISALIIETVESSCDDKSVKELIKESLQYELDIWNRHVLPSTIKEEYDQIVDKIIKRV' A
#
# COMPACT_ATOMS: atom_id res chain seq x y z
N MET A 1 -16.29 -0.67 5.49
CA MET A 1 -15.16 0.22 5.82
C MET A 1 -14.44 -0.41 7.01
N ALA A 2 -13.53 -1.35 6.74
CA ALA A 2 -12.70 -1.91 7.80
C ALA A 2 -11.88 -0.74 8.36
N LYS A 3 -11.97 -0.53 9.68
CA LYS A 3 -11.18 0.48 10.38
C LYS A 3 -9.73 0.32 9.92
N ASN A 4 -9.14 1.35 9.31
CA ASN A 4 -7.69 1.43 9.20
C ASN A 4 -7.16 1.10 10.59
N SER A 5 -6.30 0.08 10.67
CA SER A 5 -5.56 -0.18 11.91
C SER A 5 -4.91 1.14 12.33
N GLU A 6 -4.94 1.48 13.62
CA GLU A 6 -4.32 2.71 14.14
C GLU A 6 -2.87 2.85 13.65
N ILE A 7 -2.20 1.71 13.44
CA ILE A 7 -0.86 1.61 12.84
C ILE A 7 -0.83 2.11 11.39
N SER A 8 -1.79 1.72 10.54
CA SER A 8 -1.87 2.18 9.15
C SER A 8 -2.07 3.69 9.07
N ALA A 9 -2.87 4.26 9.96
CA ALA A 9 -3.06 5.71 10.05
C ALA A 9 -1.78 6.44 10.46
N LEU A 10 -1.07 5.93 11.47
CA LEU A 10 0.22 6.47 11.91
C LEU A 10 1.29 6.42 10.80
N ILE A 11 1.35 5.32 10.04
CA ILE A 11 2.30 5.20 8.91
C ILE A 11 1.96 6.23 7.83
N ILE A 12 0.69 6.38 7.47
CA ILE A 12 0.25 7.37 6.47
C ILE A 12 0.60 8.79 6.94
N GLU A 13 0.28 9.16 8.17
CA GLU A 13 0.56 10.49 8.72
C GLU A 13 2.07 10.79 8.74
N THR A 14 2.87 9.80 9.13
CA THR A 14 4.35 9.91 9.15
C THR A 14 4.90 10.13 7.75
N VAL A 15 4.42 9.36 6.77
CA VAL A 15 4.85 9.44 5.37
C VAL A 15 4.39 10.75 4.73
N GLU A 16 3.17 11.22 5.04
CA GLU A 16 2.66 12.50 4.55
C GLU A 16 3.48 13.68 5.07
N SER A 17 3.98 13.59 6.30
CA SER A 17 4.79 14.63 6.96
C SER A 17 6.29 14.58 6.61
N SER A 18 6.81 13.42 6.21
CA SER A 18 8.28 13.20 6.08
C SER A 18 8.77 12.98 4.66
N CYS A 19 7.87 12.75 3.70
CA CYS A 19 8.19 12.51 2.30
C CYS A 19 7.52 13.59 1.45
N ASP A 20 8.22 14.15 0.46
CA ASP A 20 7.60 15.06 -0.53
C ASP A 20 7.27 14.35 -1.85
N ASP A 21 7.86 13.17 -2.06
CA ASP A 21 7.64 12.39 -3.28
C ASP A 21 6.23 11.79 -3.29
N LYS A 22 5.43 12.23 -4.27
CA LYS A 22 4.04 11.82 -4.43
C LYS A 22 3.92 10.33 -4.79
N SER A 23 4.82 9.82 -5.61
CA SER A 23 4.82 8.41 -6.01
C SER A 23 5.09 7.50 -4.81
N VAL A 24 6.00 7.90 -3.92
CA VAL A 24 6.26 7.17 -2.67
C VAL A 24 5.05 7.19 -1.74
N LYS A 25 4.34 8.32 -1.61
CA LYS A 25 3.10 8.41 -0.82
C LYS A 25 2.02 7.49 -1.36
N GLU A 26 1.80 7.51 -2.68
CA GLU A 26 0.80 6.65 -3.34
C GLU A 26 1.16 5.17 -3.19
N LEU A 27 2.45 4.82 -3.33
CA LEU A 27 2.94 3.46 -3.15
C LEU A 27 2.61 2.90 -1.76
N ILE A 28 2.90 3.68 -0.72
CA ILE A 28 2.69 3.26 0.66
C ILE A 28 1.19 3.15 0.97
N LYS A 29 0.36 4.08 0.47
CA LYS A 29 -1.10 4.00 0.65
C LYS A 29 -1.70 2.76 0.00
N GLU A 30 -1.36 2.48 -1.26
CA GLU A 30 -1.88 1.31 -1.99
C GLU A 30 -1.38 0.00 -1.34
N SER A 31 -0.12 -0.04 -0.88
CA SER A 31 0.45 -1.20 -0.19
C SER A 31 -0.27 -1.51 1.13
N LEU A 32 -0.50 -0.51 1.97
CA LEU A 32 -1.23 -0.68 3.23
C LEU A 32 -2.69 -1.12 3.00
N GLN A 33 -3.32 -0.60 1.95
CA GLN A 33 -4.68 -1.00 1.58
C GLN A 33 -4.72 -2.45 1.11
N TYR A 34 -3.71 -2.89 0.37
CA TYR A 34 -3.59 -4.26 -0.12
C TYR A 34 -3.32 -5.25 1.02
N GLU A 35 -2.47 -4.90 1.99
CA GLU A 35 -2.30 -5.71 3.21
C GLU A 35 -3.65 -5.97 3.89
N LEU A 36 -4.49 -4.97 4.07
CA LEU A 36 -5.83 -5.19 4.66
C LEU A 36 -6.69 -6.14 3.81
N ASP A 37 -6.54 -6.14 2.49
CA ASP A 37 -7.29 -7.05 1.59
C ASP A 37 -6.79 -8.51 1.70
N ILE A 38 -5.46 -8.72 1.80
CA ILE A 38 -4.84 -10.04 1.99
C ILE A 38 -5.41 -10.72 3.24
N TRP A 39 -5.42 -9.99 4.36
CA TRP A 39 -5.91 -10.50 5.64
C TRP A 39 -7.41 -10.80 5.62
N ASN A 40 -8.18 -10.14 4.75
CA ASN A 40 -9.60 -10.39 4.57
C ASN A 40 -9.92 -11.54 3.61
N ARG A 41 -9.02 -11.88 2.67
CA ARG A 41 -9.33 -12.79 1.55
C ARG A 41 -8.55 -14.12 1.50
N HIS A 42 -7.62 -14.38 2.42
CA HIS A 42 -6.78 -15.60 2.40
C HIS A 42 -6.16 -15.86 1.01
N VAL A 43 -5.36 -14.90 0.55
CA VAL A 43 -4.74 -14.90 -0.78
C VAL A 43 -3.48 -15.79 -0.79
N LEU A 44 -3.20 -16.47 -1.91
CA LEU A 44 -1.98 -17.25 -2.07
C LEU A 44 -0.74 -16.35 -2.13
N PRO A 45 0.41 -16.77 -1.55
CA PRO A 45 1.64 -15.97 -1.54
C PRO A 45 2.15 -15.52 -2.92
N SER A 46 1.94 -16.35 -3.96
CA SER A 46 2.30 -16.00 -5.35
C SER A 46 1.49 -14.80 -5.85
N THR A 47 0.19 -14.80 -5.60
CA THR A 47 -0.73 -13.73 -5.99
C THR A 47 -0.45 -12.45 -5.21
N ILE A 48 -0.07 -12.55 -3.93
CA ILE A 48 0.35 -11.40 -3.13
C ILE A 48 1.53 -10.68 -3.80
N LYS A 49 2.55 -11.44 -4.21
CA LYS A 49 3.73 -10.88 -4.87
C LYS A 49 3.37 -10.23 -6.21
N GLU A 50 2.56 -10.90 -7.03
CA GLU A 50 2.14 -10.37 -8.33
C GLU A 50 1.37 -9.04 -8.20
N GLU A 51 0.51 -8.91 -7.19
CA GLU A 51 -0.23 -7.66 -6.95
C GLU A 51 0.69 -6.54 -6.47
N TYR A 52 1.69 -6.84 -5.63
CA TYR A 52 2.72 -5.85 -5.27
C TYR A 52 3.54 -5.38 -6.46
N ASP A 53 3.95 -6.30 -7.33
CA ASP A 53 4.67 -5.96 -8.56
C ASP A 53 3.79 -5.05 -9.45
N GLN A 54 2.48 -5.34 -9.56
CA GLN A 54 1.53 -4.48 -10.28
C GLN A 54 1.36 -3.09 -9.65
N ILE A 55 1.30 -3.00 -8.32
CA ILE A 55 1.22 -1.73 -7.59
C ILE A 55 2.46 -0.88 -7.89
N VAL A 56 3.65 -1.48 -7.84
CA VAL A 56 4.93 -0.81 -8.16
C VAL A 56 4.94 -0.36 -9.63
N ASP A 57 4.57 -1.25 -10.56
CA ASP A 57 4.48 -0.93 -11.99
C ASP A 57 3.54 0.26 -12.25
N LYS A 58 2.35 0.25 -11.65
CA LYS A 58 1.33 1.30 -11.82
C LYS A 58 1.79 2.66 -11.31
N ILE A 59 2.59 2.70 -10.26
CA ILE A 59 2.94 3.95 -9.55
C ILE A 59 4.30 4.49 -10.01
N ILE A 60 5.29 3.62 -10.18
CA ILE A 60 6.66 4.01 -10.54
C ILE A 60 6.85 4.03 -12.06
N LYS A 61 6.29 3.08 -12.82
CA LYS A 61 6.47 3.03 -14.29
C LYS A 61 5.45 3.89 -15.06
N ARG A 62 4.65 4.70 -14.36
CA ARG A 62 3.83 5.78 -14.96
C ARG A 62 4.59 7.11 -15.14
N VAL A 63 5.86 7.17 -14.73
CA VAL A 63 6.75 8.34 -14.90
C VAL A 63 7.41 8.32 -16.27
#